data_AF-A0A354I7E5-F1
#
_entry.id   AF-A0A354I7E5-F1
#
_cell.length_a   1.000
_cell.length_b   1.000
_cell.length_c   1.000
_cell.angle_alpha   90.00
_cell.angle_beta   90.00
_cell.angle_gamma   90.00
#
_symmetry.space_group_name_H-M   'P 1'
#
loop_
_entity.id
_entity.type
_entity.pdbx_description
1 polymer ?
#
loop_
_entity_poly.entity_id
_entity_poly.type
_entity_poly.pdbx_seq_one_letter_code
_entity_poly.pdbx_strand_id
1 'polypeptide(L)'
;MPKKLASVEWYSFAFCESLESVEIPGTVKTVAGSSFVGCKNLSTIKLNEGTEVLEEECFQSTAITTVNIPSSVTTISSAFANCDKLDHITIPKTVTKLEGDLCFGCDGLRYAIVEAQCGITNGTFGGCDNLRAVKLGEGVTSIDYFSCWDAEKLCVMFVPASVKEIDDGAFYSGTKDITFYGYTDTAAYNYAGMNQFVKFVDVAAQGMDTWEKAWNKAIKEGISSNDAKKTMKFVSLNAKKGATTVSGKLSVSGAMVKVKIGNAKYKKATVKNNKFSIKTSKLKKGTTVRICVTKDGYKTLSRLIKIK
;
A
#
# COMPACT_ATOMS: atom_id res chain seq x y z
N MET A 1 18.73 7.98 17.31
CA MET A 1 17.87 8.28 18.48
C MET A 1 18.55 7.78 19.76
N PRO A 2 18.18 8.26 20.97
CA PRO A 2 18.73 7.72 22.22
C PRO A 2 18.48 6.22 22.36
N LYS A 3 19.48 5.43 22.77
CA LYS A 3 19.37 3.96 22.86
C LYS A 3 18.32 3.45 23.84
N LYS A 4 17.91 4.30 24.80
CA LYS A 4 16.89 4.01 25.82
C LYS A 4 15.55 4.70 25.53
N LEU A 5 15.32 5.18 24.30
CA LEU A 5 14.05 5.81 23.94
C LEU A 5 12.91 4.79 24.10
N ALA A 6 11.90 5.13 24.90
CA ALA A 6 10.80 4.22 25.21
C ALA A 6 9.71 4.23 24.13
N SER A 7 9.46 5.38 23.51
CA SER A 7 8.40 5.53 22.52
C SER A 7 8.76 6.54 21.43
N VAL A 8 8.17 6.33 20.25
CA VAL A 8 8.07 7.32 19.18
C VAL A 8 6.60 7.66 19.04
N GLU A 9 6.21 8.86 19.48
CA GLU A 9 4.81 9.27 19.56
C GLU A 9 4.25 9.76 18.22
N TRP A 10 2.93 9.82 18.17
CA TRP A 10 2.15 10.28 17.03
C TRP A 10 2.64 11.64 16.53
N TYR A 11 2.90 11.74 15.22
CA TYR A 11 3.37 12.95 14.54
C TYR A 11 4.71 13.54 15.03
N SER A 12 5.50 12.84 15.84
CA SER A 12 6.73 13.37 16.47
C SER A 12 7.74 13.98 15.49
N PHE A 13 7.89 13.40 14.30
CA PHE A 13 8.77 13.86 13.22
C PHE A 13 8.00 14.14 11.93
N ALA A 14 6.68 14.33 12.01
CA ALA A 14 5.87 14.58 10.82
C ALA A 14 6.36 15.83 10.07
N PHE A 15 6.57 15.70 8.77
CA PHE A 15 7.05 16.74 7.87
C PHE A 15 8.42 17.32 8.21
N CYS A 16 9.27 16.56 8.92
CA CYS A 16 10.69 16.88 9.04
C CYS A 16 11.39 16.63 7.69
N GLU A 17 11.19 17.53 6.72
CA GLU A 17 11.66 17.35 5.34
C GLU A 17 13.20 17.25 5.23
N SER A 18 13.96 17.75 6.20
CA SER A 18 15.43 17.62 6.25
C SER A 18 15.92 16.31 6.89
N LEU A 19 15.04 15.47 7.45
CA LEU A 19 15.45 14.21 8.08
C LEU A 19 15.81 13.19 6.99
N GLU A 20 17.07 12.73 6.96
CA GLU A 20 17.56 11.82 5.92
C GLU A 20 17.62 10.35 6.36
N SER A 21 17.86 10.12 7.65
CA SER A 21 17.97 8.79 8.22
C SER A 21 17.40 8.72 9.62
N VAL A 22 16.90 7.54 9.99
CA VAL A 22 16.43 7.26 11.34
C VAL A 22 16.82 5.84 11.76
N GLU A 23 17.28 5.71 13.00
CA GLU A 23 17.44 4.42 13.67
C GLU A 23 16.45 4.36 14.84
N ILE A 24 15.51 3.43 14.75
CA ILE A 24 14.55 3.11 15.81
C ILE A 24 15.21 2.08 16.73
N PRO A 25 15.49 2.41 18.00
CA PRO A 25 16.10 1.48 18.93
C PRO A 25 15.11 0.38 19.31
N GLY A 26 15.61 -0.83 19.60
CA GLY A 26 14.79 -2.00 19.96
C GLY A 26 13.94 -1.84 21.22
N THR A 27 14.19 -0.79 22.01
CA THR A 27 13.37 -0.40 23.16
C THR A 27 12.03 0.22 22.76
N VAL A 28 11.91 0.74 21.54
CA VAL A 28 10.66 1.28 21.00
C VAL A 28 9.82 0.12 20.46
N LYS A 29 8.79 -0.25 21.23
CA LYS A 29 7.84 -1.32 20.87
C LYS A 29 6.92 -0.94 19.72
N THR A 30 6.49 0.32 19.70
CA THR A 30 5.55 0.83 18.71
C THR A 30 6.11 2.07 18.04
N VAL A 31 6.17 2.04 16.72
CA VAL A 31 6.36 3.26 15.91
C VAL A 31 4.98 3.82 15.63
N ALA A 32 4.61 4.88 16.37
CA ALA A 32 3.24 5.36 16.37
C ALA A 32 2.80 6.01 15.05
N GLY A 33 1.48 6.10 14.88
CA GLY A 33 0.85 6.56 13.65
C GLY A 33 1.33 7.94 13.19
N SER A 34 1.56 8.08 11.89
CA SER A 34 2.07 9.29 11.24
C SER A 34 3.36 9.88 11.84
N SER A 35 4.16 9.11 12.59
CA SER A 35 5.35 9.63 13.28
C SER A 35 6.39 10.26 12.35
N PHE A 36 6.63 9.70 11.16
CA PHE A 36 7.56 10.22 10.14
C PHE A 36 6.87 10.60 8.83
N VAL A 37 5.55 10.81 8.85
CA VAL A 37 4.80 11.12 7.63
C VAL A 37 5.37 12.35 6.93
N GLY A 38 5.59 12.26 5.61
CA GLY A 38 6.06 13.37 4.79
C GLY A 38 7.51 13.80 5.07
N CYS A 39 8.35 12.98 5.72
CA CYS A 39 9.79 13.20 5.75
C CYS A 39 10.38 12.90 4.36
N LYS A 40 10.26 13.85 3.44
CA LYS A 40 10.54 13.64 2.00
C LYS A 40 11.98 13.30 1.65
N ASN A 41 12.94 13.55 2.55
CA ASN A 41 14.33 13.15 2.36
C ASN A 41 14.72 11.90 3.17
N LEU A 42 13.81 11.34 3.99
CA LEU A 42 14.07 10.16 4.80
C LEU A 42 14.21 8.95 3.89
N SER A 43 15.46 8.57 3.62
CA SER A 43 15.81 7.51 2.66
C SER A 43 16.30 6.23 3.33
N THR A 44 16.74 6.32 4.58
CA THR A 44 17.27 5.20 5.35
C THR A 44 16.53 5.04 6.67
N ILE A 45 15.90 3.88 6.87
CA ILE A 45 15.28 3.50 8.14
C ILE A 45 15.94 2.22 8.63
N LYS A 46 16.43 2.24 9.86
CA LYS A 46 16.87 1.05 10.58
C LYS A 46 15.91 0.75 11.72
N LEU A 47 15.14 -0.32 11.57
CA LEU A 47 14.29 -0.89 12.61
C LEU A 47 15.08 -1.98 13.32
N ASN A 48 15.42 -1.78 14.59
CA ASN A 48 16.11 -2.80 15.37
C ASN A 48 15.12 -3.84 15.92
N GLU A 49 15.61 -5.05 16.20
CA GLU A 49 14.84 -6.08 16.89
C GLU A 49 14.28 -5.55 18.21
N GLY A 50 13.01 -5.85 18.47
CA GLY A 50 12.24 -5.37 19.62
C GLY A 50 11.09 -4.43 19.24
N THR A 51 11.10 -3.84 18.04
CA THR A 51 9.92 -3.16 17.47
C THR A 51 8.87 -4.19 17.06
N GLU A 52 7.67 -4.06 17.60
CA GLU A 52 6.58 -5.03 17.45
C GLU A 52 5.47 -4.52 16.52
N VAL A 53 5.22 -3.21 16.52
CA VAL A 53 4.10 -2.59 15.83
C VAL A 53 4.55 -1.39 14.99
N LEU A 54 4.18 -1.42 13.71
CA LEU A 54 4.23 -0.26 12.81
C LEU A 54 2.80 0.25 12.60
N GLU A 55 2.46 1.36 13.24
CA GLU A 55 1.11 1.93 13.16
C GLU A 55 0.88 2.70 11.85
N GLU A 56 -0.40 3.05 11.65
CA GLU A 56 -0.92 3.72 10.47
C GLU A 56 -0.02 4.89 10.00
N GLU A 57 0.48 4.79 8.76
CA GLU A 57 1.22 5.84 8.05
C GLU A 57 2.51 6.30 8.72
N CYS A 58 3.08 5.50 9.62
CA CYS A 58 4.28 5.90 10.35
C CYS A 58 5.44 6.33 9.42
N PHE A 59 5.54 5.78 8.20
CA PHE A 59 6.54 6.15 7.20
C PHE A 59 5.93 6.59 5.85
N GLN A 60 4.68 7.05 5.83
CA GLN A 60 4.03 7.49 4.60
C GLN A 60 4.79 8.66 3.94
N SER A 61 4.89 8.65 2.61
CA SER A 61 5.50 9.73 1.81
C SER A 61 6.94 10.04 2.22
N THR A 62 7.70 9.00 2.55
CA THR A 62 9.15 9.07 2.77
C THR A 62 9.91 8.69 1.48
N ALA A 63 11.21 8.95 1.44
CA ALA A 63 12.07 8.66 0.31
C ALA A 63 12.81 7.31 0.45
N ILE A 64 12.31 6.41 1.29
CA ILE A 64 12.93 5.11 1.50
C ILE A 64 13.02 4.32 0.21
N THR A 65 14.15 3.66 0.01
CA THR A 65 14.36 2.77 -1.14
C THR A 65 14.16 1.31 -0.78
N THR A 66 14.44 0.96 0.48
CA THR A 66 14.25 -0.37 1.06
C THR A 66 13.94 -0.21 2.54
N VAL A 67 13.35 -1.23 3.15
CA VAL A 67 13.16 -1.32 4.59
C VAL A 67 13.35 -2.77 5.03
N ASN A 68 14.20 -2.98 6.03
CA ASN A 68 14.28 -4.27 6.71
C ASN A 68 13.29 -4.28 7.87
N ILE A 69 12.26 -5.11 7.77
CA ILE A 69 11.25 -5.28 8.83
C ILE A 69 11.75 -6.41 9.75
N PRO A 70 12.10 -6.12 11.02
CA PRO A 70 12.68 -7.10 11.91
C PRO A 70 11.68 -8.19 12.29
N SER A 71 12.21 -9.34 12.72
CA SER A 71 11.40 -10.51 13.08
C SER A 71 10.53 -10.28 14.31
N SER A 72 10.82 -9.28 15.13
CA SER A 72 9.94 -8.87 16.23
C SER A 72 8.61 -8.25 15.78
N VAL A 73 8.47 -7.78 14.53
CA VAL A 73 7.25 -7.12 14.06
C VAL A 73 6.14 -8.14 13.86
N THR A 74 4.98 -7.88 14.47
CA THR A 74 3.78 -8.73 14.39
C THR A 74 2.59 -8.03 13.76
N THR A 75 2.56 -6.69 13.80
CA THR A 75 1.48 -5.87 13.25
C THR A 75 2.01 -4.73 12.39
N ILE A 76 1.47 -4.58 11.18
CA ILE A 76 1.74 -3.46 10.28
C ILE A 76 0.43 -2.89 9.76
N SER A 77 0.25 -1.59 9.92
CA SER A 77 -0.97 -0.87 9.52
C SER A 77 -0.58 0.28 8.58
N SER A 78 -0.97 0.25 7.30
CA SER A 78 -0.74 1.29 6.29
C SER A 78 0.63 2.03 6.34
N ALA A 79 1.73 1.35 6.65
CA ALA A 79 2.95 2.01 7.13
C ALA A 79 3.72 2.77 6.04
N PHE A 80 3.66 2.31 4.78
CA PHE A 80 4.56 2.73 3.71
C PHE A 80 3.84 3.36 2.52
N ALA A 81 2.59 3.83 2.66
CA ALA A 81 1.85 4.44 1.56
C ALA A 81 2.62 5.60 0.90
N ASN A 82 2.54 5.73 -0.43
CA ASN A 82 3.19 6.76 -1.25
C ASN A 82 4.71 6.89 -1.01
N CYS A 83 5.40 5.79 -0.65
CA CYS A 83 6.86 5.76 -0.64
C CYS A 83 7.36 5.52 -2.07
N ASP A 84 7.30 6.55 -2.91
CA ASP A 84 7.53 6.46 -4.36
C ASP A 84 8.94 5.98 -4.78
N LYS A 85 9.88 5.90 -3.82
CA LYS A 85 11.23 5.39 -4.05
C LYS A 85 11.41 3.94 -3.57
N LEU A 86 10.44 3.37 -2.86
CA LEU A 86 10.53 2.03 -2.29
C LEU A 86 10.58 1.02 -3.44
N ASP A 87 11.73 0.38 -3.62
CA ASP A 87 12.00 -0.52 -4.74
C ASP A 87 11.32 -1.88 -4.58
N HIS A 88 11.38 -2.42 -3.37
CA HIS A 88 10.79 -3.70 -3.00
C HIS A 88 10.53 -3.76 -1.50
N ILE A 89 9.69 -4.71 -1.10
CA ILE A 89 9.39 -4.95 0.32
C ILE A 89 9.26 -6.45 0.60
N THR A 90 9.76 -6.87 1.76
CA THR A 90 9.55 -8.21 2.31
C THR A 90 8.79 -8.10 3.63
N ILE A 91 7.60 -8.70 3.70
CA ILE A 91 6.81 -8.80 4.93
C ILE A 91 7.13 -10.14 5.58
N PRO A 92 7.68 -10.17 6.81
CA PRO A 92 8.14 -11.41 7.42
C PRO A 92 6.96 -12.26 7.94
N LYS A 93 7.23 -13.56 8.11
CA LYS A 93 6.28 -14.55 8.65
C LYS A 93 5.80 -14.29 10.07
N THR A 94 6.43 -13.36 10.77
CA THR A 94 6.05 -12.98 12.13
C THR A 94 4.87 -12.02 12.14
N VAL A 95 4.56 -11.40 11.01
CA VAL A 95 3.39 -10.53 10.86
C VAL A 95 2.14 -11.40 10.81
N THR A 96 1.31 -11.27 11.84
CA THR A 96 0.00 -11.94 11.94
C THR A 96 -1.15 -10.97 11.66
N LYS A 97 -0.84 -9.69 11.48
CA LYS A 97 -1.83 -8.64 11.25
C LYS A 97 -1.31 -7.59 10.27
N LEU A 98 -1.84 -7.65 9.04
CA LEU A 98 -1.73 -6.60 8.04
C LEU A 98 -3.05 -5.82 8.01
N GLU A 99 -2.97 -4.50 8.01
CA GLU A 99 -4.15 -3.64 7.96
C GLU A 99 -3.98 -2.51 6.96
N GLY A 100 -4.98 -2.36 6.10
CA GLY A 100 -5.15 -1.19 5.25
C GLY A 100 -4.17 -1.09 4.09
N ASP A 101 -3.87 0.15 3.73
CA ASP A 101 -3.24 0.58 2.49
C ASP A 101 -1.69 0.51 2.59
N LEU A 102 -1.14 -0.66 2.93
CA LEU A 102 0.27 -0.87 3.32
C LEU A 102 1.30 -0.10 2.47
N CYS A 103 1.32 -0.36 1.17
CA CYS A 103 2.20 0.26 0.17
C CYS A 103 1.39 1.03 -0.88
N PHE A 104 0.18 1.48 -0.56
CA PHE A 104 -0.70 2.13 -1.53
C PHE A 104 -0.02 3.32 -2.22
N GLY A 105 -0.04 3.34 -3.55
CA GLY A 105 0.56 4.40 -4.37
C GLY A 105 2.09 4.42 -4.36
N CYS A 106 2.77 3.33 -3.99
CA CYS A 106 4.22 3.26 -4.11
C CYS A 106 4.62 3.03 -5.58
N ASP A 107 4.72 4.11 -6.36
CA ASP A 107 5.08 4.03 -7.78
C ASP A 107 6.49 3.44 -8.01
N GLY A 108 7.37 3.46 -7.01
CA GLY A 108 8.70 2.83 -7.08
C GLY A 108 8.71 1.32 -6.89
N LEU A 109 7.61 0.75 -6.36
CA LEU A 109 7.58 -0.64 -5.91
C LEU A 109 7.56 -1.58 -7.11
N ARG A 110 8.65 -2.33 -7.32
CA ARG A 110 8.79 -3.28 -8.43
C ARG A 110 8.33 -4.69 -8.06
N TYR A 111 8.57 -5.12 -6.83
CA TYR A 111 8.13 -6.44 -6.37
C TYR A 111 7.90 -6.49 -4.86
N ALA A 112 7.09 -7.44 -4.43
CA ALA A 112 6.81 -7.69 -3.02
C ALA A 112 6.90 -9.18 -2.69
N ILE A 113 7.44 -9.49 -1.51
CA ILE A 113 7.42 -10.82 -0.90
C ILE A 113 6.59 -10.71 0.38
N VAL A 114 5.53 -11.49 0.51
CA VAL A 114 4.61 -11.44 1.65
C VAL A 114 4.55 -12.82 2.31
N GLU A 115 5.33 -13.02 3.36
CA GLU A 115 5.36 -14.27 4.14
C GLU A 115 4.41 -14.24 5.36
N ALA A 116 3.63 -13.16 5.51
CA ALA A 116 2.72 -12.92 6.63
C ALA A 116 1.73 -14.08 6.87
N GLN A 117 1.31 -14.24 8.13
CA GLN A 117 0.37 -15.27 8.59
C GLN A 117 -1.06 -14.71 8.66
N CYS A 118 -1.46 -13.96 7.63
CA CYS A 118 -2.78 -13.35 7.50
C CYS A 118 -3.09 -13.05 6.03
N GLY A 119 -4.31 -12.58 5.73
CA GLY A 119 -4.66 -12.09 4.40
C GLY A 119 -3.88 -10.85 3.98
N ILE A 120 -3.73 -10.63 2.66
CA ILE A 120 -3.41 -9.30 2.14
C ILE A 120 -4.69 -8.48 2.07
N THR A 121 -4.68 -7.35 2.77
CA THR A 121 -5.91 -6.58 3.06
C THR A 121 -6.13 -5.44 2.07
N ASN A 122 -7.29 -4.78 2.20
CA ASN A 122 -7.74 -3.70 1.31
C ASN A 122 -6.65 -2.66 0.98
N GLY A 123 -6.26 -2.60 -0.29
CA GLY A 123 -5.33 -1.59 -0.81
C GLY A 123 -3.86 -1.80 -0.50
N THR A 124 -3.46 -2.98 0.01
CA THR A 124 -2.07 -3.32 0.35
C THR A 124 -1.06 -2.87 -0.73
N PHE A 125 -1.35 -3.10 -2.01
CA PHE A 125 -0.55 -2.69 -3.17
C PHE A 125 -1.34 -1.85 -4.19
N GLY A 126 -2.46 -1.24 -3.77
CA GLY A 126 -3.29 -0.45 -4.69
C GLY A 126 -2.52 0.75 -5.25
N GLY A 127 -2.58 0.98 -6.56
CA GLY A 127 -1.88 2.05 -7.26
C GLY A 127 -0.36 1.91 -7.29
N CYS A 128 0.19 0.71 -7.03
CA CYS A 128 1.61 0.45 -7.24
C CYS A 128 1.86 0.17 -8.72
N ASP A 129 1.93 1.21 -9.53
CA ASP A 129 1.87 1.10 -10.99
C ASP A 129 3.07 0.37 -11.61
N ASN A 130 4.21 0.34 -10.92
CA ASN A 130 5.40 -0.39 -11.36
C ASN A 130 5.56 -1.76 -10.71
N LEU A 131 4.60 -2.19 -9.89
CA LEU A 131 4.64 -3.50 -9.27
C LEU A 131 4.49 -4.55 -10.36
N ARG A 132 5.52 -5.38 -10.56
CA ARG A 132 5.56 -6.43 -11.57
C ARG A 132 5.32 -7.81 -11.02
N ALA A 133 5.77 -8.05 -9.79
CA ALA A 133 5.80 -9.38 -9.21
C ALA A 133 5.40 -9.39 -7.74
N VAL A 134 4.53 -10.34 -7.37
CA VAL A 134 4.19 -10.60 -5.97
C VAL A 134 4.41 -12.08 -5.65
N LYS A 135 5.14 -12.36 -4.58
CA LYS A 135 5.25 -13.71 -4.01
C LYS A 135 4.49 -13.76 -2.69
N LEU A 136 3.48 -14.60 -2.60
CA LEU A 136 2.82 -14.90 -1.33
C LEU A 136 3.40 -16.18 -0.71
N GLY A 137 3.68 -16.14 0.59
CA GLY A 137 4.08 -17.31 1.37
C GLY A 137 2.89 -18.09 1.89
N GLU A 138 3.14 -19.33 2.35
CA GLU A 138 2.11 -20.29 2.82
C GLU A 138 1.30 -19.82 4.06
N GLY A 139 1.70 -18.71 4.68
CA GLY A 139 0.92 -18.06 5.75
C GLY A 139 -0.26 -17.24 5.25
N VAL A 140 -0.28 -16.86 3.98
CA VAL A 140 -1.27 -15.94 3.45
C VAL A 140 -2.57 -16.69 3.18
N THR A 141 -3.69 -16.19 3.73
CA THR A 141 -4.97 -16.92 3.73
C THR A 141 -6.04 -16.33 2.80
N SER A 142 -5.93 -15.05 2.44
CA SER A 142 -6.89 -14.36 1.57
C SER A 142 -6.22 -13.25 0.77
N ILE A 143 -6.84 -12.89 -0.35
CA ILE A 143 -6.54 -11.69 -1.13
C ILE A 143 -7.81 -10.84 -1.19
N ASP A 144 -7.86 -9.77 -0.40
CA ASP A 144 -9.09 -9.01 -0.20
C ASP A 144 -9.34 -7.99 -1.33
N TYR A 145 -10.57 -7.47 -1.36
CA TYR A 145 -11.00 -6.40 -2.26
C TYR A 145 -9.97 -5.27 -2.34
N PHE A 146 -9.60 -4.86 -3.56
CA PHE A 146 -8.70 -3.74 -3.84
C PHE A 146 -7.22 -3.95 -3.51
N SER A 147 -6.81 -5.16 -3.09
CA SER A 147 -5.42 -5.44 -2.66
C SER A 147 -4.38 -5.05 -3.70
N CYS A 148 -4.65 -5.27 -4.99
CA CYS A 148 -3.77 -4.94 -6.12
C CYS A 148 -4.50 -4.07 -7.16
N TRP A 149 -5.38 -3.17 -6.70
CA TRP A 149 -6.12 -2.27 -7.59
C TRP A 149 -5.17 -1.36 -8.38
N ASP A 150 -5.38 -1.16 -9.69
CA ASP A 150 -4.55 -0.29 -10.55
C ASP A 150 -3.04 -0.64 -10.56
N ALA A 151 -2.68 -1.88 -10.22
CA ALA A 151 -1.32 -2.38 -10.35
C ALA A 151 -1.03 -2.74 -11.83
N GLU A 152 -0.97 -1.72 -12.69
CA GLU A 152 -0.99 -1.85 -14.15
C GLU A 152 0.10 -2.75 -14.74
N LYS A 153 1.28 -2.81 -14.10
CA LYS A 153 2.42 -3.64 -14.56
C LYS A 153 2.50 -5.00 -13.89
N LEU A 154 1.56 -5.34 -13.00
CA LEU A 154 1.60 -6.60 -12.27
C LEU A 154 1.36 -7.75 -13.24
N CYS A 155 2.40 -8.52 -13.52
CA CYS A 155 2.41 -9.51 -14.59
C CYS A 155 2.61 -10.94 -14.09
N VAL A 156 3.22 -11.12 -12.90
CA VAL A 156 3.41 -12.45 -12.31
C VAL A 156 3.09 -12.45 -10.82
N MET A 157 2.38 -13.48 -10.37
CA MET A 157 2.10 -13.66 -8.95
C MET A 157 2.13 -15.13 -8.58
N PHE A 158 2.85 -15.46 -7.51
CA PHE A 158 2.73 -16.78 -6.89
C PHE A 158 1.67 -16.74 -5.81
N VAL A 159 0.69 -17.65 -5.93
CA VAL A 159 -0.44 -17.78 -5.02
C VAL A 159 -0.44 -19.20 -4.44
N PRO A 160 -0.06 -19.38 -3.16
CA PRO A 160 0.01 -20.69 -2.53
C PRO A 160 -1.38 -21.27 -2.26
N ALA A 161 -1.44 -22.58 -2.00
CA ALA A 161 -2.67 -23.30 -1.70
C ALA A 161 -3.33 -22.84 -0.38
N SER A 162 -2.57 -22.17 0.50
CA SER A 162 -3.09 -21.57 1.74
C SER A 162 -4.10 -20.46 1.52
N VAL A 163 -4.10 -19.81 0.34
CA VAL A 163 -5.05 -18.77 -0.02
C VAL A 163 -6.42 -19.41 -0.31
N LYS A 164 -7.38 -19.13 0.57
CA LYS A 164 -8.73 -19.70 0.53
C LYS A 164 -9.72 -18.89 -0.30
N GLU A 165 -9.47 -17.59 -0.42
CA GLU A 165 -10.35 -16.67 -1.13
C GLU A 165 -9.55 -15.56 -1.81
N ILE A 166 -10.01 -15.17 -3.01
CA ILE A 166 -9.56 -14.01 -3.76
C ILE A 166 -10.81 -13.24 -4.12
N ASP A 167 -10.93 -12.02 -3.60
CA ASP A 167 -12.07 -11.16 -3.88
C ASP A 167 -12.10 -10.73 -5.35
N ASP A 168 -13.28 -10.72 -5.98
CA ASP A 168 -13.47 -10.33 -7.39
C ASP A 168 -12.84 -8.96 -7.70
N GLY A 169 -12.87 -8.04 -6.74
CA GLY A 169 -12.31 -6.70 -6.84
C GLY A 169 -10.83 -6.57 -6.45
N ALA A 170 -10.12 -7.66 -6.18
CA ALA A 170 -8.71 -7.63 -5.78
C ALA A 170 -7.79 -6.98 -6.82
N PHE A 171 -8.07 -7.18 -8.11
CA PHE A 171 -7.25 -6.71 -9.24
C PHE A 171 -8.00 -5.73 -10.17
N TYR A 172 -9.05 -5.05 -9.69
CA TYR A 172 -9.82 -4.07 -10.46
C TYR A 172 -8.98 -2.86 -10.92
N SER A 173 -9.38 -2.26 -12.05
CA SER A 173 -8.66 -1.20 -12.81
C SER A 173 -7.22 -1.57 -13.14
N GLY A 174 -6.79 -1.31 -14.38
CA GLY A 174 -5.37 -1.30 -14.71
C GLY A 174 -4.70 -2.66 -14.93
N THR A 175 -4.91 -3.64 -14.04
CA THR A 175 -4.32 -5.00 -14.18
C THR A 175 -5.04 -5.77 -15.29
N LYS A 176 -4.31 -6.08 -16.38
CA LYS A 176 -4.92 -6.60 -17.62
C LYS A 176 -4.28 -7.86 -18.19
N ASP A 177 -3.06 -8.20 -17.77
CA ASP A 177 -2.37 -9.42 -18.21
C ASP A 177 -1.45 -9.90 -17.09
N ILE A 178 -1.98 -10.76 -16.23
CA ILE A 178 -1.28 -11.32 -15.08
C ILE A 178 -1.26 -12.84 -15.18
N THR A 179 -0.15 -13.45 -14.82
CA THR A 179 -0.03 -14.91 -14.69
C THR A 179 0.05 -15.29 -13.22
N PHE A 180 -0.92 -16.08 -12.77
CA PHE A 180 -0.88 -16.78 -11.50
C PHE A 180 -0.12 -18.08 -11.63
N TYR A 181 0.85 -18.27 -10.75
CA TYR A 181 1.52 -19.53 -10.49
C TYR A 181 0.96 -20.08 -9.19
N GLY A 182 0.29 -21.22 -9.25
CA GLY A 182 -0.36 -21.82 -8.10
C GLY A 182 -0.69 -23.28 -8.37
N TYR A 183 -1.65 -23.82 -7.63
CA TYR A 183 -2.05 -25.23 -7.74
C TYR A 183 -3.50 -25.34 -8.24
N THR A 184 -3.82 -26.38 -9.03
CA THR A 184 -5.22 -26.64 -9.42
C THR A 184 -6.11 -26.86 -8.19
N ASP A 185 -7.42 -26.67 -8.36
CA ASP A 185 -8.41 -26.81 -7.28
C ASP A 185 -8.21 -25.86 -6.08
N THR A 186 -7.50 -24.74 -6.28
CA THR A 186 -7.32 -23.68 -5.28
C THR A 186 -8.12 -22.41 -5.63
N ALA A 187 -8.15 -21.45 -4.71
CA ALA A 187 -8.74 -20.13 -4.97
C ALA A 187 -8.12 -19.44 -6.18
N ALA A 188 -6.80 -19.60 -6.39
CA ALA A 188 -6.09 -19.04 -7.54
C ALA A 188 -6.59 -19.61 -8.87
N TYR A 189 -6.78 -20.93 -8.94
CA TYR A 189 -7.30 -21.63 -10.10
C TYR A 189 -8.73 -21.17 -10.43
N ASN A 190 -9.61 -21.13 -9.43
CA ASN A 190 -10.99 -20.70 -9.59
C ASN A 190 -11.08 -19.24 -10.03
N TYR A 191 -10.30 -18.35 -9.40
CA TYR A 191 -10.28 -16.93 -9.76
C TYR A 191 -9.84 -16.74 -11.21
N ALA A 192 -8.79 -17.44 -11.65
CA ALA A 192 -8.34 -17.37 -13.04
C ALA A 192 -9.39 -17.88 -14.04
N GLY A 193 -10.11 -18.96 -13.70
CA GLY A 193 -11.22 -19.47 -14.52
C GLY A 193 -12.38 -18.48 -14.69
N MET A 194 -12.60 -17.61 -13.70
CA MET A 194 -13.65 -16.58 -13.74
C MET A 194 -13.20 -15.27 -14.39
N ASN A 195 -11.89 -15.05 -14.53
CA ASN A 195 -11.31 -13.77 -14.93
C ASN A 195 -10.35 -13.93 -16.11
N GLN A 196 -10.82 -13.62 -17.32
CA GLN A 196 -10.07 -13.81 -18.58
C GLN A 196 -8.73 -13.07 -18.67
N PHE A 197 -8.50 -12.04 -17.85
CA PHE A 197 -7.24 -11.30 -17.79
C PHE A 197 -6.16 -12.01 -16.96
N VAL A 198 -6.51 -13.10 -16.27
CA VAL A 198 -5.62 -13.91 -15.44
C VAL A 198 -5.31 -15.21 -16.17
N LYS A 199 -4.04 -15.39 -16.53
CA LYS A 199 -3.50 -16.69 -16.96
C LYS A 199 -3.16 -17.52 -15.73
N PHE A 200 -3.35 -18.82 -15.80
CA PHE A 200 -3.00 -19.73 -14.71
C PHE A 200 -1.95 -20.75 -15.16
N VAL A 201 -0.95 -20.97 -14.31
CA VAL A 201 0.09 -21.98 -14.46
C VAL A 201 0.07 -22.86 -13.21
N ASP A 202 -0.23 -24.14 -13.40
CA ASP A 202 -0.12 -25.14 -12.35
C ASP A 202 1.35 -25.52 -12.13
N VAL A 203 1.90 -25.12 -10.99
CA VAL A 203 3.30 -25.40 -10.65
C VAL A 203 3.53 -26.86 -10.24
N ALA A 204 2.49 -27.60 -9.84
CA ALA A 204 2.63 -29.03 -9.57
C ALA A 204 2.87 -29.81 -10.88
N ALA A 205 2.17 -29.45 -11.96
CA ALA A 205 2.34 -30.06 -13.27
C ALA A 205 3.59 -29.56 -14.02
N GLN A 206 3.89 -28.26 -13.96
CA GLN A 206 4.95 -27.64 -14.77
C GLN A 206 6.29 -27.47 -14.03
N GLY A 207 6.30 -27.69 -12.71
CA GLY A 207 7.48 -27.56 -11.86
C GLY A 207 7.75 -26.12 -11.40
N MET A 208 8.27 -25.97 -10.18
CA MET A 208 8.57 -24.68 -9.55
C MET A 208 9.57 -23.81 -10.33
N ASP A 209 10.45 -24.42 -11.13
CA ASP A 209 11.39 -23.71 -11.99
C ASP A 209 10.70 -22.77 -13.00
N THR A 210 9.46 -23.08 -13.39
CA THR A 210 8.68 -22.21 -14.29
C THR A 210 8.33 -20.88 -13.61
N TRP A 211 7.85 -20.95 -12.37
CA TRP A 211 7.63 -19.79 -11.52
C TRP A 211 8.94 -19.01 -11.31
N GLU A 212 10.02 -19.69 -10.94
CA GLU A 212 11.30 -19.02 -10.64
C GLU A 212 11.85 -18.25 -11.84
N LYS A 213 11.74 -18.82 -13.06
CA LYS A 213 12.13 -18.13 -14.30
C LYS A 213 11.27 -16.89 -14.54
N ALA A 214 9.96 -16.99 -14.36
CA ALA A 214 9.02 -15.88 -14.55
C ALA A 214 9.24 -14.76 -13.51
N TRP A 215 9.39 -15.13 -12.24
CA TRP A 215 9.75 -14.23 -11.14
C TRP A 215 11.06 -13.50 -11.45
N ASN A 216 12.14 -14.24 -11.72
CA ASN A 216 13.46 -13.66 -11.98
C ASN A 216 13.48 -12.74 -13.19
N LYS A 217 12.67 -13.03 -14.22
CA LYS A 217 12.49 -12.13 -15.36
C LYS A 217 11.78 -10.84 -14.92
N ALA A 218 10.64 -10.96 -14.24
CA ALA A 218 9.82 -9.81 -13.84
C ALA A 218 10.56 -8.85 -12.90
N ILE A 219 11.29 -9.36 -11.90
CA ILE A 219 12.00 -8.51 -10.92
C ILE A 219 13.27 -7.86 -11.49
N LYS A 220 13.81 -8.36 -12.61
CA LYS A 220 14.98 -7.76 -13.29
C LYS A 220 14.60 -6.58 -14.17
N GLU A 221 13.36 -6.51 -14.62
CA GLU A 221 12.92 -5.37 -15.41
C GLU A 221 12.93 -4.10 -14.54
N GLY A 222 13.62 -3.06 -15.01
CA GLY A 222 13.68 -1.74 -14.35
C GLY A 222 12.39 -0.94 -14.57
N ILE A 223 12.22 0.15 -13.81
CA ILE A 223 11.12 1.09 -14.03
C ILE A 223 11.34 1.81 -15.37
N SER A 224 10.47 1.59 -16.35
CA SER A 224 10.51 2.31 -17.64
C SER A 224 10.02 3.75 -17.47
N SER A 225 10.78 4.72 -17.97
CA SER A 225 10.46 6.15 -17.91
C SER A 225 9.30 6.59 -18.81
N ASN A 226 8.85 5.73 -19.74
CA ASN A 226 7.91 6.10 -20.81
C ASN A 226 6.42 5.99 -20.41
N ASP A 227 6.10 5.44 -19.24
CA ASP A 227 4.71 5.31 -18.75
C ASP A 227 4.34 6.47 -17.81
N ALA A 228 4.69 7.70 -18.19
CA ALA A 228 4.40 8.87 -17.37
C ALA A 228 2.88 9.11 -17.29
N LYS A 229 2.23 8.56 -16.24
CA LYS A 229 0.82 8.83 -15.95
C LYS A 229 0.57 10.33 -15.81
N LYS A 230 -0.61 10.77 -16.25
CA LYS A 230 -1.04 12.17 -16.12
C LYS A 230 -1.11 12.53 -14.63
N THR A 231 -0.74 13.77 -14.29
CA THR A 231 -0.92 14.25 -12.91
C THR A 231 -2.31 14.83 -12.74
N MET A 232 -2.96 14.50 -11.62
CA MET A 232 -4.16 15.22 -11.16
C MET A 232 -3.81 16.14 -10.00
N LYS A 233 -4.60 17.19 -9.79
CA LYS A 233 -4.41 18.14 -8.68
C LYS A 233 -5.73 18.52 -8.03
N PHE A 234 -5.67 18.78 -6.72
CA PHE A 234 -6.73 19.50 -6.02
C PHE A 234 -6.75 20.95 -6.50
N VAL A 235 -7.79 21.32 -7.26
CA VAL A 235 -8.08 22.71 -7.64
C VAL A 235 -8.58 23.49 -6.42
N SER A 236 -9.40 22.84 -5.59
CA SER A 236 -9.77 23.34 -4.28
C SER A 236 -10.05 22.19 -3.34
N LEU A 237 -9.86 22.41 -2.04
CA LEU A 237 -10.15 21.42 -1.02
C LEU A 237 -10.63 22.08 0.27
N ASN A 238 -11.74 21.57 0.81
CA ASN A 238 -12.38 22.06 2.01
C ASN A 238 -12.48 20.92 3.03
N ALA A 239 -11.64 21.02 4.07
CA ALA A 239 -11.65 20.20 5.27
C ALA A 239 -11.25 21.11 6.45
N LYS A 240 -12.24 21.77 7.05
CA LYS A 240 -12.03 22.75 8.14
C LYS A 240 -12.77 22.36 9.42
N LYS A 241 -12.31 22.87 10.56
CA LYS A 241 -12.96 22.64 11.87
C LYS A 241 -14.45 22.94 11.81
N GLY A 242 -15.25 22.04 12.36
CA GLY A 242 -16.71 22.15 12.39
C GLY A 242 -17.42 21.72 11.11
N ALA A 243 -16.71 21.48 10.01
CA ALA A 243 -17.33 20.96 8.79
C ALA A 243 -17.85 19.52 9.01
N THR A 244 -18.97 19.21 8.38
CA THR A 244 -19.59 17.86 8.33
C THR A 244 -19.42 17.22 6.95
N THR A 245 -18.62 17.83 6.10
CA THR A 245 -18.26 17.31 4.79
C THR A 245 -16.78 17.57 4.51
N VAL A 246 -16.16 16.66 3.78
CA VAL A 246 -14.89 16.88 3.09
C VAL A 246 -15.21 16.97 1.61
N SER A 247 -14.91 18.10 0.99
CA SER A 247 -15.30 18.37 -0.39
C SER A 247 -14.22 19.15 -1.12
N GLY A 248 -14.25 19.11 -2.45
CA GLY A 248 -13.26 19.81 -3.25
C GLY A 248 -13.53 19.75 -4.74
N LYS A 249 -12.65 20.42 -5.49
CA LYS A 249 -12.55 20.32 -6.94
C LYS A 249 -11.24 19.65 -7.32
N LEU A 250 -11.28 18.76 -8.28
CA LEU A 250 -10.10 18.15 -8.90
C LEU A 250 -9.92 18.65 -10.33
N SER A 251 -8.73 18.50 -10.89
CA SER A 251 -8.48 18.79 -12.31
C SER A 251 -9.15 17.80 -13.27
N VAL A 252 -9.79 16.75 -12.75
CA VAL A 252 -10.40 15.65 -13.52
C VAL A 252 -11.76 15.23 -12.96
N SER A 253 -12.61 14.68 -13.82
CA SER A 253 -13.86 13.99 -13.44
C SER A 253 -13.65 12.47 -13.47
N GLY A 254 -14.58 11.70 -12.89
CA GLY A 254 -14.57 10.23 -12.90
C GLY A 254 -13.56 9.57 -11.97
N ALA A 255 -12.70 10.35 -11.30
CA ALA A 255 -11.79 9.82 -10.28
C ALA A 255 -12.55 9.31 -9.05
N MET A 256 -12.04 8.27 -8.40
CA MET A 256 -12.50 7.81 -7.10
C MET A 256 -11.77 8.58 -6.00
N VAL A 257 -12.52 9.15 -5.06
CA VAL A 257 -11.98 9.81 -3.86
C VAL A 257 -12.33 8.98 -2.65
N LYS A 258 -11.32 8.61 -1.86
CA LYS A 258 -11.46 8.02 -0.54
C LYS A 258 -11.09 9.07 0.51
N VAL A 259 -11.93 9.23 1.53
CA VAL A 259 -11.66 10.11 2.68
C VAL A 259 -11.70 9.30 3.96
N LYS A 260 -10.64 9.41 4.78
CA LYS A 260 -10.55 8.85 6.13
C LYS A 260 -10.32 9.97 7.15
N ILE A 261 -10.95 9.84 8.31
CA ILE A 261 -10.90 10.85 9.39
C ILE A 261 -10.38 10.17 10.65
N GLY A 262 -9.20 10.56 11.10
CA GLY A 262 -8.47 9.81 12.12
C GLY A 262 -8.44 8.31 11.78
N ASN A 263 -8.82 7.47 12.74
CA ASN A 263 -8.77 6.01 12.59
C ASN A 263 -10.08 5.41 12.02
N ALA A 264 -11.00 6.23 11.49
CA ALA A 264 -12.26 5.73 10.94
C ALA A 264 -12.07 4.92 9.64
N LYS A 265 -13.07 4.11 9.25
CA LYS A 265 -13.07 3.49 7.91
C LYS A 265 -13.13 4.54 6.81
N TYR A 266 -12.52 4.26 5.66
CA TYR A 266 -12.61 5.11 4.47
C TYR A 266 -14.07 5.24 4.00
N LYS A 267 -14.45 6.46 3.66
CA LYS A 267 -15.66 6.77 2.90
C LYS A 267 -15.27 7.12 1.47
N LYS A 268 -16.07 6.72 0.50
CA LYS A 268 -15.75 6.86 -0.93
C LYS A 268 -16.75 7.79 -1.63
N ALA A 269 -16.31 8.47 -2.67
CA ALA A 269 -17.17 9.18 -3.61
C ALA A 269 -16.52 9.22 -5.00
N THR A 270 -17.32 9.15 -6.04
CA THR A 270 -16.86 9.42 -7.42
C THR A 270 -16.93 10.92 -7.70
N VAL A 271 -15.90 11.43 -8.37
CA VAL A 271 -15.81 12.84 -8.75
C VAL A 271 -16.71 13.06 -9.95
N LYS A 272 -17.69 13.95 -9.83
CA LYS A 272 -18.63 14.31 -10.89
C LYS A 272 -18.52 15.79 -11.19
N ASN A 273 -18.43 16.15 -12.47
CA ASN A 273 -18.21 17.53 -12.91
C ASN A 273 -17.03 18.19 -12.17
N ASN A 274 -15.93 17.43 -12.06
CA ASN A 274 -14.70 17.82 -11.36
C ASN A 274 -14.87 18.13 -9.86
N LYS A 275 -16.00 17.77 -9.25
CA LYS A 275 -16.31 18.02 -7.84
C LYS A 275 -16.53 16.70 -7.09
N PHE A 276 -16.15 16.68 -5.82
CA PHE A 276 -16.52 15.61 -4.89
C PHE A 276 -16.99 16.20 -3.56
N SER A 277 -17.80 15.42 -2.84
CA SER A 277 -18.23 15.73 -1.48
C SER A 277 -18.54 14.44 -0.75
N ILE A 278 -17.95 14.26 0.43
CA ILE A 278 -18.15 13.10 1.30
C ILE A 278 -18.68 13.60 2.63
N LYS A 279 -19.82 13.04 3.07
CA LYS A 279 -20.40 13.33 4.39
C LYS A 279 -19.61 12.68 5.51
N THR A 280 -19.33 13.44 6.55
CA THR A 280 -18.47 13.04 7.66
C THR A 280 -19.09 13.39 9.00
N SER A 281 -18.56 12.82 10.08
CA SER A 281 -18.75 13.42 11.40
C SER A 281 -18.14 14.82 11.43
N LYS A 282 -18.56 15.63 12.40
CA LYS A 282 -18.04 16.99 12.59
C LYS A 282 -16.53 16.95 12.81
N LEU A 283 -15.77 17.60 11.93
CA LEU A 283 -14.31 17.65 12.01
C LEU A 283 -13.87 18.43 13.25
N LYS A 284 -13.15 17.77 14.15
CA LYS A 284 -12.64 18.36 15.39
C LYS A 284 -11.22 18.89 15.18
N LYS A 285 -10.82 19.87 16.00
CA LYS A 285 -9.43 20.35 16.04
C LYS A 285 -8.50 19.18 16.37
N GLY A 286 -7.36 19.11 15.70
CA GLY A 286 -6.36 18.06 15.88
C GLY A 286 -6.64 16.77 15.12
N THR A 287 -7.87 16.57 14.60
CA THR A 287 -8.17 15.41 13.76
C THR A 287 -7.44 15.51 12.43
N THR A 288 -6.97 14.38 11.92
CA THR A 288 -6.42 14.26 10.56
C THR A 288 -7.49 13.85 9.55
N VAL A 289 -7.43 14.44 8.37
CA VAL A 289 -8.25 14.08 7.21
C VAL A 289 -7.30 13.62 6.11
N ARG A 290 -7.45 12.35 5.74
CA ARG A 290 -6.75 11.73 4.61
C ARG A 290 -7.65 11.71 3.41
N ILE A 291 -7.11 12.08 2.27
CA ILE A 291 -7.81 12.06 1.00
C ILE A 291 -6.91 11.36 0.00
N CYS A 292 -7.35 10.21 -0.49
CA CYS A 292 -6.68 9.50 -1.58
C CYS A 292 -7.59 9.60 -2.81
N VAL A 293 -7.01 10.01 -3.93
CA VAL A 293 -7.72 10.18 -5.19
C VAL A 293 -7.04 9.32 -6.23
N THR A 294 -7.85 8.51 -6.92
CA THR A 294 -7.35 7.59 -7.91
C THR A 294 -8.17 7.65 -9.20
N LYS A 295 -7.51 7.41 -10.32
CA LYS A 295 -8.14 7.36 -11.65
C LYS A 295 -7.20 6.68 -12.64
N ASP A 296 -7.73 5.76 -13.42
CA ASP A 296 -7.02 5.07 -14.50
C ASP A 296 -6.24 6.05 -15.39
N GLY A 297 -4.96 5.75 -15.62
CA GLY A 297 -4.04 6.58 -16.41
C GLY A 297 -3.56 7.87 -15.74
N TYR A 298 -3.86 8.07 -14.45
CA TYR A 298 -3.33 9.18 -13.64
C TYR A 298 -2.56 8.68 -12.43
N LYS A 299 -1.53 9.42 -12.04
CA LYS A 299 -0.84 9.19 -10.77
C LYS A 299 -1.83 9.34 -9.62
N THR A 300 -1.71 8.44 -8.64
CA THR A 300 -2.44 8.56 -7.38
C THR A 300 -2.15 9.90 -6.73
N LEU A 301 -3.19 10.60 -6.28
CA LEU A 301 -3.08 11.89 -5.61
C LEU A 301 -3.55 11.75 -4.17
N SER A 302 -2.63 11.90 -3.23
CA SER A 302 -2.93 11.85 -1.80
C SER A 302 -2.79 13.23 -1.14
N ARG A 303 -3.57 13.47 -0.08
CA ARG A 303 -3.44 14.66 0.77
C ARG A 303 -3.80 14.35 2.21
N LEU A 304 -2.90 14.71 3.12
CA LEU A 304 -3.10 14.65 4.56
C LEU A 304 -3.29 16.07 5.12
N ILE A 305 -4.36 16.30 5.88
CA ILE A 305 -4.67 17.58 6.50
C ILE A 305 -4.84 17.39 7.99
N LYS A 306 -4.09 18.13 8.80
CA LYS A 306 -4.35 18.28 10.24
C LYS A 306 -5.30 19.47 10.46
N ILE A 307 -6.48 19.21 11.02
CA ILE A 307 -7.50 20.24 11.25
C ILE A 307 -7.02 21.19 12.34
N LYS A 308 -6.85 22.46 11.98
CA LYS A 308 -6.44 23.55 12.90
C LYS A 308 -7.62 24.09 13.70
#